data_AF-A0A948N248-F1
#
_entry.id   AF-A0A948N248-F1
#
_cell.length_a   1.000
_cell.length_b   1.000
_cell.length_c   1.000
_cell.angle_alpha   90.00
_cell.angle_beta   90.00
_cell.angle_gamma   90.00
#
_symmetry.space_group_name_H-M   'P 1'
#
loop_
_entity.id
_entity.type
_entity.pdbx_description
1 polymer ?
#
loop_
_entity_poly.entity_id
_entity_poly.type
_entity_poly.pdbx_seq_one_letter_code
_entity_poly.pdbx_strand_id
1 'polypeptide(L)'
;MTDDPAGPPPEDDPRLGLAWRVAPAAAAFVLRIEESSRNTRDLVDGLLFAAIQAANVSPISNDPELQLAYAALPDAPPYELRRPVSVSALAHSLRMPFETARRRVQTLVRLGALQVTPKGVLVSHVVLGHAEFLTNVFARHEHLKAFHYEMKGMGVLPSGAPERALRSDAPPVRLTNRLIWEYILRVADGMGQVVGDTTNGVILLAMIRENTEGFGPTELASWADAPLILGRPVRNGRLAARLNFSNETLRRYVIALERQGFCARTRLGLLAVAPPAARPALDRLVLDNLANLQRLLGRLRQFGVLTLWDTPDQAAALG
;
A
#
# COMPACT_ATOMS: atom_id res chain seq x y z
N MET A 1 4.87 36.77 -40.14
CA MET A 1 3.68 35.91 -39.98
C MET A 1 4.16 34.50 -40.27
N THR A 2 4.74 33.88 -39.25
CA THR A 2 5.34 32.54 -39.29
C THR A 2 4.38 31.64 -38.53
N ASP A 3 3.56 30.91 -39.28
CA ASP A 3 2.85 29.74 -38.77
C ASP A 3 3.87 28.61 -38.66
N ASP A 4 4.20 28.26 -37.43
CA ASP A 4 4.91 27.04 -37.07
C ASP A 4 3.86 25.92 -37.04
N PRO A 5 3.97 24.84 -37.84
CA PRO A 5 2.95 23.82 -37.87
C PRO A 5 3.01 23.04 -36.55
N ALA A 6 1.88 23.05 -35.84
CA ALA A 6 1.64 22.22 -34.67
C ALA A 6 2.18 20.81 -34.91
N GLY A 7 3.17 20.42 -34.09
CA GLY A 7 3.71 19.08 -34.09
C GLY A 7 2.59 18.05 -33.90
N PRO A 8 2.80 16.80 -34.39
CA PRO A 8 1.81 15.74 -34.22
C PRO A 8 1.43 15.59 -32.73
N PRO A 9 0.18 15.23 -32.42
CA PRO A 9 -0.23 14.96 -31.04
C PRO A 9 0.71 13.93 -30.42
N PRO A 10 1.07 14.06 -29.13
CA PRO A 10 2.01 13.14 -28.50
C PRO A 10 1.48 11.71 -28.64
N GLU A 11 2.25 10.86 -29.32
CA GLU A 11 2.05 9.42 -29.38
C GLU A 11 1.83 8.86 -27.97
N ASP A 12 0.87 7.94 -27.84
CA ASP A 12 0.53 7.23 -26.60
C ASP A 12 1.80 6.73 -25.89
N ASP A 13 2.20 7.35 -24.76
CA ASP A 13 3.33 6.88 -23.95
C ASP A 13 3.02 5.45 -23.48
N PRO A 14 3.70 4.41 -24.01
CA PRO A 14 3.37 3.02 -23.71
C PRO A 14 3.58 2.70 -22.23
N ARG A 15 4.45 3.45 -21.54
CA ARG A 15 4.69 3.31 -20.12
C ARG A 15 3.53 3.88 -19.30
N LEU A 16 3.00 5.03 -19.69
CA LEU A 16 1.80 5.61 -19.07
C LEU A 16 0.59 4.69 -19.28
N GLY A 17 0.43 4.15 -20.49
CA GLY A 17 -0.58 3.13 -20.78
C GLY A 17 -0.46 1.91 -19.86
N LEU A 18 0.74 1.34 -19.70
CA LEU A 18 0.97 0.24 -18.75
C LEU A 18 0.67 0.66 -17.31
N ALA A 19 1.09 1.85 -16.88
CA ALA A 19 0.89 2.36 -15.52
C ALA A 19 -0.61 2.42 -15.16
N TRP A 20 -1.43 2.95 -16.07
CA TRP A 20 -2.89 2.99 -15.90
C TRP A 20 -3.52 1.60 -15.90
N ARG A 21 -3.04 0.67 -16.73
CA ARG A 21 -3.55 -0.71 -16.72
C ARG A 21 -3.31 -1.44 -15.40
N VAL A 22 -2.17 -1.22 -14.75
CA VAL A 22 -1.80 -1.94 -13.51
C VAL A 22 -2.30 -1.27 -12.22
N ALA A 23 -2.59 0.03 -12.26
CA ALA A 23 -3.01 0.81 -11.09
C ALA A 23 -4.19 0.20 -10.32
N PRO A 24 -5.23 -0.39 -10.96
CA PRO A 24 -6.39 -0.93 -10.26
C PRO A 24 -6.06 -2.22 -9.48
N ALA A 25 -5.30 -3.13 -10.09
CA ALA A 25 -4.77 -4.32 -9.42
C ALA A 25 -3.86 -3.94 -8.25
N ALA A 26 -3.02 -2.92 -8.44
CA ALA A 26 -2.18 -2.37 -7.39
C ALA A 26 -2.99 -1.79 -6.22
N ALA A 27 -4.03 -0.99 -6.50
CA ALA A 27 -4.92 -0.44 -5.49
C ALA A 27 -5.66 -1.55 -4.73
N ALA A 28 -6.14 -2.57 -5.45
CA ALA A 28 -6.79 -3.74 -4.85
C ALA A 28 -5.84 -4.51 -3.93
N PHE A 29 -4.58 -4.71 -4.34
CA PHE A 29 -3.55 -5.33 -3.50
C PHE A 29 -3.28 -4.53 -2.23
N VAL A 30 -3.05 -3.21 -2.35
CA VAL A 30 -2.81 -2.32 -1.19
C VAL A 30 -3.97 -2.42 -0.20
N LEU A 31 -5.21 -2.29 -0.67
CA LEU A 31 -6.40 -2.33 0.18
C LEU A 31 -6.65 -3.71 0.79
N ARG A 32 -6.33 -4.80 0.07
CA ARG A 32 -6.44 -6.17 0.61
C ARG A 32 -5.47 -6.39 1.76
N ILE A 33 -4.20 -6.00 1.59
CA ILE A 33 -3.19 -6.12 2.65
C ILE A 33 -3.55 -5.26 3.85
N GLU A 34 -3.99 -4.02 3.59
CA GLU A 34 -4.46 -3.08 4.61
C GLU A 34 -5.59 -3.70 5.44
N GLU A 35 -6.66 -4.16 4.77
CA GLU A 35 -7.84 -4.76 5.40
C GLU A 35 -7.48 -6.00 6.22
N SER A 36 -6.65 -6.91 5.68
CA SER A 36 -6.23 -8.11 6.40
C SER A 36 -5.31 -7.82 7.58
N SER A 37 -4.61 -6.68 7.59
CA SER A 37 -3.60 -6.36 8.61
C SER A 37 -4.14 -5.49 9.75
N ARG A 38 -5.32 -4.89 9.59
CA ARG A 38 -5.91 -4.03 10.62
C ARG A 38 -6.42 -4.78 11.84
N ASN A 39 -6.80 -6.04 11.69
CA ASN A 39 -7.58 -6.79 12.67
C ASN A 39 -8.81 -5.95 13.06
N THR A 40 -8.97 -5.62 14.34
CA THR A 40 -10.08 -4.81 14.87
C THR A 40 -9.84 -3.30 14.84
N ARG A 41 -8.73 -2.82 14.25
CA ARG A 41 -8.38 -1.38 14.22
C ARG A 41 -9.13 -0.62 13.14
N ASP A 42 -9.32 0.68 13.37
CA ASP A 42 -9.73 1.61 12.32
C ASP A 42 -8.57 1.83 11.32
N LEU A 43 -8.87 2.38 10.13
CA LEU A 43 -7.87 2.68 9.10
C LEU A 43 -6.67 3.48 9.65
N VAL A 44 -6.92 4.48 10.48
CA VAL A 44 -5.86 5.40 10.97
C VAL A 44 -4.92 4.65 11.91
N ASP A 45 -5.48 3.89 12.85
CA ASP A 45 -4.73 3.09 13.80
C ASP A 45 -3.97 1.95 13.11
N GLY A 46 -4.54 1.38 12.04
CA GLY A 46 -3.88 0.43 11.15
C GLY A 46 -2.64 1.01 10.45
N LEU A 47 -2.79 2.16 9.79
CA LEU A 47 -1.70 2.86 9.12
C LEU A 47 -0.59 3.27 10.09
N LEU A 48 -0.95 3.78 11.27
CA LEU A 48 0.02 4.11 12.33
C LEU A 48 0.80 2.88 12.78
N PHE A 49 0.11 1.76 13.04
CA PHE A 49 0.76 0.52 13.44
C PHE A 49 1.73 0.02 12.36
N ALA A 50 1.30 0.02 11.09
CA ALA A 50 2.14 -0.39 9.96
C ALA A 50 3.37 0.51 9.78
N ALA A 51 3.20 1.84 9.87
CA ALA A 51 4.30 2.80 9.77
C ALA A 51 5.31 2.65 10.91
N ILE A 52 4.83 2.44 12.15
CA ILE A 52 5.70 2.18 13.30
C ILE A 52 6.46 0.87 13.11
N GLN A 53 5.76 -0.20 12.71
CA GLN A 53 6.39 -1.49 12.46
C GLN A 53 7.50 -1.38 11.41
N ALA A 54 7.22 -0.74 10.27
CA ALA A 54 8.19 -0.54 9.19
C ALA A 54 9.40 0.29 9.65
N ALA A 55 9.16 1.37 10.40
CA ALA A 55 10.22 2.21 10.95
C ALA A 55 11.08 1.45 11.97
N ASN A 56 10.46 0.61 12.81
CA ASN A 56 11.17 -0.17 13.83
C ASN A 56 12.17 -1.15 13.25
N VAL A 57 11.88 -1.72 12.07
CA VAL A 57 12.79 -2.65 11.38
C VAL A 57 13.57 -2.00 10.24
N SER A 58 13.55 -0.66 10.13
CA SER A 58 14.27 0.04 9.06
C SER A 58 15.78 -0.23 8.99
N PRO A 59 16.53 -0.40 10.10
CA PRO A 59 17.95 -0.79 10.01
C PRO A 59 18.14 -2.15 9.32
N ILE A 60 17.27 -3.11 9.63
CA ILE A 60 17.26 -4.45 9.03
C ILE A 60 16.86 -4.35 7.56
N SER A 61 15.82 -3.59 7.24
CA SER A 61 15.35 -3.40 5.86
C SER A 61 16.34 -2.67 4.97
N ASN A 62 17.27 -1.89 5.53
CA ASN A 62 18.28 -1.17 4.75
C ASN A 62 19.58 -1.97 4.56
N ASP A 63 19.73 -3.10 5.25
CA ASP A 63 20.91 -3.96 5.17
C ASP A 63 20.56 -5.30 4.50
N PRO A 64 21.05 -5.56 3.26
CA PRO A 64 20.74 -6.79 2.53
C PRO A 64 21.13 -8.08 3.27
N GLU A 65 22.17 -8.08 4.10
CA GLU A 65 22.59 -9.26 4.85
C GLU A 65 21.65 -9.51 6.03
N LEU A 66 21.30 -8.48 6.79
CA LEU A 66 20.31 -8.61 7.87
C LEU A 66 18.93 -8.97 7.33
N GLN A 67 18.57 -8.50 6.14
CA GLN A 67 17.32 -8.88 5.50
C GLN A 67 17.22 -10.39 5.26
N LEU A 68 18.32 -11.00 4.81
CA LEU A 68 18.41 -12.43 4.56
C LEU A 68 18.47 -13.22 5.87
N ALA A 69 19.27 -12.74 6.84
CA ALA A 69 19.41 -13.38 8.15
C ALA A 69 18.08 -13.46 8.92
N TYR A 70 17.20 -12.47 8.77
CA TYR A 70 15.89 -12.41 9.44
C TYR A 70 14.74 -12.48 8.43
N ALA A 71 14.87 -13.36 7.43
CA ALA A 71 13.89 -13.51 6.35
C ALA A 71 12.72 -14.43 6.73
N ALA A 72 12.98 -15.52 7.46
CA ALA A 72 11.97 -16.51 7.82
C ALA A 72 11.28 -16.20 9.17
N LEU A 73 10.19 -16.91 9.46
CA LEU A 73 9.42 -16.67 10.68
C LEU A 73 10.18 -16.96 11.99
N PRO A 74 10.89 -18.11 12.11
CA PRO A 74 11.63 -18.44 13.34
C PRO A 74 12.72 -17.42 13.68
N ASP A 75 13.29 -16.79 12.65
CA ASP A 75 14.39 -15.84 12.75
C ASP A 75 13.85 -14.42 13.02
N ALA A 76 13.16 -14.25 14.15
CA ALA A 76 12.73 -12.92 14.58
C ALA A 76 13.97 -12.04 14.86
N PRO A 77 14.03 -10.80 14.33
CA PRO A 77 15.18 -9.95 14.60
C PRO A 77 15.26 -9.61 16.09
N PRO A 78 16.47 -9.68 16.68
CA PRO A 78 16.74 -9.24 18.05
C PRO A 78 16.18 -7.86 18.32
N TYR A 79 15.82 -7.62 19.59
CA TYR A 79 15.20 -6.36 19.99
C TYR A 79 16.14 -5.17 19.78
N GLU A 80 17.44 -5.37 19.95
CA GLU A 80 18.51 -4.38 19.85
C GLU A 80 18.69 -3.86 18.41
N LEU A 81 18.33 -4.67 17.42
CA LEU A 81 18.35 -4.26 16.01
C LEU A 81 17.14 -3.40 15.62
N ARG A 82 16.15 -3.26 16.51
CA ARG A 82 14.96 -2.45 16.26
C ARG A 82 15.19 -1.02 16.71
N ARG A 83 14.73 -0.07 15.90
CA ARG A 83 14.88 1.36 16.15
C ARG A 83 13.54 1.99 16.55
N PRO A 84 13.37 2.49 17.79
CA PRO A 84 12.19 3.26 18.16
C PRO A 84 12.01 4.46 17.23
N VAL A 85 10.76 4.80 16.93
CA VAL A 85 10.40 5.95 16.08
C VAL A 85 9.68 7.00 16.91
N SER A 86 9.96 8.29 16.67
CA SER A 86 9.30 9.37 17.40
C SER A 86 7.89 9.63 16.84
N VAL A 87 6.98 10.09 17.70
CA VAL A 87 5.62 10.48 17.28
C VAL A 87 5.66 11.63 16.26
N SER A 88 6.63 12.53 16.38
CA SER A 88 6.83 13.63 15.43
C SER A 88 7.22 13.12 14.04
N ALA A 89 8.16 12.17 13.96
CA ALA A 89 8.54 11.56 12.69
C ALA A 89 7.37 10.81 12.04
N LEU A 90 6.54 10.12 12.84
CA LEU A 90 5.33 9.46 12.34
C LEU A 90 4.31 10.46 11.79
N ALA A 91 4.04 11.54 12.54
CA ALA A 91 3.09 12.57 12.12
C ALA A 91 3.51 13.21 10.78
N HIS A 92 4.81 13.51 10.65
CA HIS A 92 5.38 14.04 9.42
C HIS A 92 5.27 13.03 8.26
N SER A 93 5.69 11.77 8.48
CA SER A 93 5.67 10.73 7.46
C SER A 93 4.28 10.39 6.95
N LEU A 94 3.24 10.49 7.79
CA LEU A 94 1.85 10.21 7.42
C LEU A 94 1.04 11.48 7.11
N ARG A 95 1.71 12.65 7.07
CA ARG A 95 1.08 13.95 6.80
C ARG A 95 -0.13 14.25 7.69
N MET A 96 -0.10 13.79 8.93
CA MET A 96 -1.19 13.97 9.89
C MET A 96 -0.81 14.95 11.00
N PRO A 97 -1.78 15.64 11.62
CA PRO A 97 -1.49 16.53 12.74
C PRO A 97 -0.78 15.79 13.88
N PHE A 98 0.24 16.43 14.47
CA PHE A 98 1.02 15.84 15.57
C PHE A 98 0.13 15.38 16.74
N GLU A 99 -0.82 16.23 17.16
CA GLU A 99 -1.75 15.89 18.24
C GLU A 99 -2.66 14.68 17.91
N THR A 100 -3.01 14.50 16.63
CA THR A 100 -3.74 13.31 16.17
C THR A 100 -2.87 12.06 16.30
N ALA A 101 -1.64 12.09 15.78
CA ALA A 101 -0.70 10.98 15.90
C ALA A 101 -0.43 10.64 17.37
N ARG A 102 -0.16 11.64 18.21
CA ARG A 102 0.12 11.49 19.64
C ARG A 102 -1.03 10.80 20.38
N ARG A 103 -2.27 11.27 20.20
CA ARG A 103 -3.45 10.69 20.86
C ARG A 103 -3.71 9.24 20.41
N ARG A 104 -3.56 8.96 19.11
CA ARG A 104 -3.76 7.63 18.52
C ARG A 104 -2.69 6.65 19.00
N VAL A 105 -1.42 7.04 18.98
CA VAL A 105 -0.30 6.26 19.54
C VAL A 105 -0.54 5.94 21.02
N GLN A 106 -0.93 6.91 21.84
CA GLN A 106 -1.23 6.68 23.26
C GLN A 106 -2.39 5.67 23.45
N THR A 107 -3.37 5.67 22.56
CA THR A 107 -4.46 4.69 22.58
C THR A 107 -3.94 3.29 22.28
N LEU A 108 -3.12 3.15 21.24
CA LEU A 108 -2.48 1.87 20.89
C LEU A 108 -1.51 1.37 21.98
N VAL A 109 -0.85 2.27 22.72
CA VAL A 109 -0.04 1.91 23.91
C VAL A 109 -0.93 1.36 25.02
N ARG A 110 -2.06 2.01 25.34
CA ARG A 110 -3.00 1.51 26.37
C ARG A 110 -3.58 0.14 26.00
N LEU A 111 -3.75 -0.13 24.71
CA LEU A 111 -4.20 -1.43 24.20
C LEU A 111 -3.08 -2.50 24.13
N GLY A 112 -1.86 -2.17 24.58
CA GLY A 112 -0.72 -3.10 24.57
C GLY A 112 -0.11 -3.37 23.19
N ALA A 113 -0.59 -2.69 22.14
CA ALA A 113 -0.08 -2.86 20.78
C ALA A 113 1.29 -2.22 20.57
N LEU A 114 1.54 -1.13 21.30
CA LEU A 114 2.77 -0.36 21.24
C LEU A 114 3.38 -0.21 22.63
N GLN A 115 4.70 -0.04 22.68
CA GLN A 115 5.45 0.26 23.89
C GLN A 115 6.20 1.58 23.71
N VAL A 116 6.13 2.44 24.72
CA VAL A 116 6.93 3.67 24.79
C VAL A 116 8.29 3.35 25.37
N THR A 117 9.34 3.90 24.75
CA THR A 117 10.73 3.87 25.21
C THR A 117 11.25 5.30 25.34
N PRO A 118 12.36 5.54 26.04
CA PRO A 118 12.99 6.87 26.06
C PRO A 118 13.35 7.42 24.67
N LYS A 119 13.53 6.54 23.67
CA LYS A 119 13.95 6.89 22.31
C LYS A 119 12.79 6.98 21.31
N GLY A 120 11.54 6.74 21.74
CA GLY A 120 10.36 6.74 20.88
C GLY A 120 9.49 5.51 21.10
N VAL A 121 8.77 5.07 20.08
CA VAL A 121 7.74 4.03 20.16
C VAL A 121 8.16 2.79 19.38
N LEU A 122 7.85 1.62 19.96
CA LEU A 122 8.04 0.31 19.36
C LEU A 122 6.72 -0.46 19.27
N VAL A 123 6.60 -1.36 18.31
CA VAL A 123 5.58 -2.42 18.35
C VAL A 123 5.92 -3.40 19.47
N SER A 124 4.92 -3.74 20.28
CA SER A 124 5.06 -4.68 21.39
C SER A 124 5.49 -6.08 20.92
N HIS A 125 6.46 -6.68 21.61
CA HIS A 125 6.91 -8.04 21.32
C HIS A 125 5.81 -9.08 21.53
N VAL A 126 4.91 -8.83 22.49
CA VAL A 126 3.77 -9.71 22.79
C VAL A 126 2.85 -9.82 21.58
N VAL A 127 2.50 -8.68 20.96
CA VAL A 127 1.65 -8.65 19.76
C VAL A 127 2.29 -9.38 18.58
N LEU A 128 3.61 -9.29 18.43
CA LEU A 128 4.32 -9.98 17.35
C LEU A 128 4.33 -11.51 17.52
N GLY A 129 4.08 -12.01 18.73
CA GLY A 129 3.97 -13.43 19.04
C GLY A 129 2.54 -13.99 18.96
N HIS A 130 1.52 -13.14 18.81
CA HIS A 130 0.14 -13.61 18.72
C HIS A 130 -0.12 -14.43 17.45
N ALA A 131 -0.87 -15.53 17.58
CA ALA A 131 -1.21 -16.41 16.46
C ALA A 131 -1.84 -15.64 15.29
N GLU A 132 -2.76 -14.71 15.56
CA GLU A 132 -3.39 -13.85 14.55
C GLU A 132 -2.35 -13.04 13.75
N PHE A 133 -1.35 -12.47 14.44
CA PHE A 133 -0.28 -11.71 13.77
C PHE A 133 0.54 -12.60 12.84
N LEU A 134 0.89 -13.81 13.30
CA LEU A 134 1.67 -14.78 12.53
C LEU A 134 0.88 -15.30 11.32
N THR A 135 -0.41 -15.61 11.47
CA THR A 135 -1.30 -15.97 10.35
C THR A 135 -1.34 -14.86 9.30
N ASN A 136 -1.45 -13.60 9.73
CA ASN A 136 -1.45 -12.47 8.81
C ASN A 136 -0.10 -12.29 8.10
N VAL A 137 1.03 -12.65 8.72
CA VAL A 137 2.35 -12.64 8.05
C VAL A 137 2.37 -13.61 6.87
N PHE A 138 1.88 -14.83 7.03
CA PHE A 138 1.79 -15.80 5.93
C PHE A 138 0.77 -15.40 4.87
N ALA A 139 -0.43 -14.96 5.26
CA ALA A 139 -1.46 -14.54 4.31
C ALA A 139 -0.95 -13.41 3.39
N ARG A 140 -0.19 -12.45 3.94
CA ARG A 140 0.45 -11.38 3.16
C ARG A 140 1.51 -11.90 2.19
N HIS A 141 2.28 -12.92 2.58
CA HIS A 141 3.24 -13.57 1.69
C HIS A 141 2.54 -14.21 0.48
N GLU A 142 1.47 -14.97 0.71
CA GLU A 142 0.69 -15.60 -0.36
C GLU A 142 -0.01 -14.57 -1.25
N HIS A 143 -0.57 -13.50 -0.66
CA HIS A 143 -1.15 -12.41 -1.44
C HIS A 143 -0.10 -11.72 -2.32
N LEU A 144 1.13 -11.56 -1.86
CA LEU A 144 2.21 -10.99 -2.67
C LEU A 144 2.64 -11.94 -3.79
N LYS A 145 2.69 -13.26 -3.54
CA LYS A 145 2.94 -14.28 -4.56
C LYS A 145 1.89 -14.23 -5.67
N ALA A 146 0.61 -14.22 -5.30
CA ALA A 146 -0.49 -14.09 -6.27
C ALA A 146 -0.41 -12.78 -7.05
N PHE A 147 -0.14 -11.66 -6.36
CA PHE A 147 0.02 -10.35 -6.98
C PHE A 147 1.22 -10.31 -7.94
N HIS A 148 2.32 -10.98 -7.62
CA HIS A 148 3.46 -11.11 -8.52
C HIS A 148 3.06 -11.78 -9.85
N TYR A 149 2.31 -12.88 -9.81
CA TYR A 149 1.83 -13.55 -11.02
C TYR A 149 0.88 -12.69 -11.84
N GLU A 150 -0.01 -11.94 -11.19
CA GLU A 150 -0.87 -10.97 -11.84
C GLU A 150 -0.06 -9.87 -12.56
N MET A 151 0.94 -9.30 -11.88
CA MET A 151 1.84 -8.29 -12.46
C MET A 151 2.65 -8.84 -13.65
N LYS A 152 3.13 -10.09 -13.53
CA LYS A 152 3.85 -10.80 -14.60
C LYS A 152 2.96 -10.99 -15.83
N GLY A 153 1.71 -11.41 -15.64
CA GLY A 153 0.71 -11.55 -16.71
C GLY A 153 0.38 -10.23 -17.42
N MET A 154 0.46 -9.09 -16.72
CA MET A 154 0.28 -7.76 -17.31
C MET A 154 1.57 -7.16 -17.92
N GLY A 155 2.67 -7.90 -17.93
CA GLY A 155 3.94 -7.47 -18.53
C GLY A 155 4.77 -6.52 -17.66
N VAL A 156 4.53 -6.47 -16.34
CA VAL A 156 5.39 -5.71 -15.42
C VAL A 156 6.65 -6.51 -15.13
N LEU A 157 7.78 -6.00 -15.60
CA LEU A 157 9.09 -6.64 -15.42
C LEU A 157 9.83 -6.12 -14.17
N PRO A 158 10.57 -6.97 -13.45
CA PRO A 158 11.41 -6.54 -12.33
C PRO A 158 12.57 -5.67 -12.82
N SER A 159 12.95 -4.67 -12.01
CA SER A 159 14.13 -3.82 -12.24
C SER A 159 15.33 -4.24 -11.37
N GLY A 160 16.55 -3.83 -11.72
CA GLY A 160 17.72 -3.92 -10.85
C GLY A 160 18.72 -5.06 -11.13
N ALA A 161 19.58 -5.36 -10.15
CA ALA A 161 20.68 -6.31 -10.25
C ALA A 161 20.20 -7.77 -10.48
N PRO A 162 21.09 -8.65 -10.99
CA PRO A 162 20.82 -10.08 -11.09
C PRO A 162 20.60 -10.72 -9.71
N GLU A 163 19.96 -11.87 -9.74
CA GLU A 163 19.46 -12.60 -8.58
C GLU A 163 20.55 -13.07 -7.61
N ARG A 164 20.22 -13.14 -6.32
CA ARG A 164 20.97 -13.88 -5.31
C ARG A 164 20.17 -15.12 -4.90
N ALA A 165 20.80 -16.29 -4.91
CA ALA A 165 20.16 -17.52 -4.45
C ALA A 165 19.75 -17.40 -2.97
N LEU A 166 18.48 -17.65 -2.68
CA LEU A 166 17.98 -17.79 -1.31
C LEU A 166 18.58 -19.08 -0.73
N ARG A 167 19.17 -19.00 0.48
CA ARG A 167 19.84 -20.14 1.14
C ARG A 167 18.99 -20.77 2.26
N SER A 168 17.66 -20.66 2.19
CA SER A 168 16.77 -21.12 3.26
C SER A 168 15.64 -21.97 2.71
N ASP A 169 15.39 -23.10 3.37
CA ASP A 169 14.25 -23.99 3.10
C ASP A 169 12.93 -23.41 3.65
N ALA A 170 13.01 -22.45 4.58
CA ALA A 170 11.83 -21.80 5.15
C ALA A 170 11.34 -20.62 4.30
N PRO A 171 10.01 -20.44 4.11
CA PRO A 171 9.47 -19.31 3.37
C PRO A 171 9.94 -17.95 3.92
N PRO A 172 10.40 -17.01 3.08
CA PRO A 172 10.95 -15.71 3.50
C PRO A 172 9.84 -14.71 3.88
N VAL A 173 8.93 -15.12 4.76
CA VAL A 173 7.71 -14.39 5.08
C VAL A 173 7.99 -13.04 5.74
N ARG A 174 8.99 -12.91 6.61
CA ARG A 174 9.33 -11.60 7.21
C ARG A 174 9.91 -10.65 6.19
N LEU A 175 10.77 -11.16 5.30
CA LEU A 175 11.38 -10.36 4.22
C LEU A 175 10.31 -9.80 3.28
N THR A 176 9.43 -10.67 2.79
CA THR A 176 8.31 -10.26 1.91
C THR A 176 7.38 -9.27 2.61
N ASN A 177 7.08 -9.46 3.89
CA ASN A 177 6.25 -8.52 4.65
C ASN A 177 6.90 -7.13 4.82
N ARG A 178 8.22 -7.06 5.04
CA ARG A 178 8.96 -5.78 5.08
C ARG A 178 8.87 -5.06 3.73
N LEU A 179 9.03 -5.80 2.63
CA LEU A 179 8.89 -5.29 1.27
C LEU A 179 7.49 -4.77 0.94
N ILE A 180 6.45 -5.50 1.36
CA ILE A 180 5.05 -5.10 1.18
C ILE A 180 4.80 -3.74 1.85
N TRP A 181 5.24 -3.55 3.09
CA TRP A 181 5.01 -2.29 3.80
C TRP A 181 5.77 -1.12 3.20
N GLU A 182 7.01 -1.34 2.75
CA GLU A 182 7.72 -0.30 2.02
C GLU A 182 7.00 0.13 0.74
N TYR A 183 6.39 -0.81 0.01
CA TYR A 183 5.61 -0.49 -1.17
C TYR A 183 4.30 0.24 -0.80
N ILE A 184 3.51 -0.31 0.12
CA ILE A 184 2.23 0.28 0.56
C ILE A 184 2.40 1.69 1.09
N LEU A 185 3.40 1.93 1.94
CA LEU A 185 3.63 3.26 2.51
C LEU A 185 4.05 4.29 1.44
N ARG A 186 4.78 3.88 0.38
CA ARG A 186 5.08 4.76 -0.75
C ARG A 186 3.83 5.09 -1.57
N VAL A 187 2.95 4.11 -1.81
CA VAL A 187 1.67 4.34 -2.50
C VAL A 187 0.77 5.27 -1.69
N ALA A 188 0.68 5.04 -0.37
CA ALA A 188 -0.12 5.84 0.53
C ALA A 188 0.41 7.27 0.66
N ASP A 189 1.73 7.48 0.72
CA ASP A 189 2.32 8.82 0.70
C ASP A 189 2.07 9.52 -0.65
N GLY A 190 2.27 8.84 -1.78
CA GLY A 190 2.00 9.40 -3.10
C GLY A 190 0.54 9.88 -3.24
N MET A 191 -0.42 9.06 -2.80
CA MET A 191 -1.82 9.48 -2.80
C MET A 191 -2.07 10.62 -1.80
N GLY A 192 -1.45 10.58 -0.63
CA GLY A 192 -1.51 11.65 0.35
C GLY A 192 -0.94 12.97 -0.13
N GLN A 193 0.04 12.97 -1.03
CA GLN A 193 0.55 14.19 -1.69
C GLN A 193 -0.50 14.84 -2.59
N VAL A 194 -1.33 14.03 -3.25
CA VAL A 194 -2.39 14.52 -4.16
C VAL A 194 -3.57 15.12 -3.37
N VAL A 195 -3.98 14.48 -2.28
CA VAL A 195 -5.18 14.88 -1.52
C VAL A 195 -4.90 15.60 -0.19
N GLY A 196 -3.62 15.81 0.13
CA GLY A 196 -3.16 16.58 1.29
C GLY A 196 -2.72 15.74 2.49
N ASP A 197 -3.31 14.57 2.74
CA ASP A 197 -2.86 13.66 3.80
C ASP A 197 -3.04 12.17 3.46
N THR A 198 -2.23 11.32 4.08
CA THR A 198 -2.20 9.87 3.81
C THR A 198 -3.53 9.18 4.15
N THR A 199 -4.28 9.68 5.14
CA THR A 199 -5.56 9.06 5.53
C THR A 199 -6.61 9.29 4.45
N ASN A 200 -6.80 10.55 4.03
CA ASN A 200 -7.67 10.88 2.91
C ASN A 200 -7.25 10.15 1.64
N GLY A 201 -5.95 9.95 1.44
CA GLY A 201 -5.44 9.21 0.28
C GLY A 201 -5.90 7.75 0.26
N VAL A 202 -5.77 7.04 1.38
CA VAL A 202 -6.23 5.64 1.46
C VAL A 202 -7.76 5.54 1.42
N ILE A 203 -8.49 6.51 1.99
CA ILE A 203 -9.96 6.59 1.87
C ILE A 203 -10.37 6.76 0.40
N LEU A 204 -9.68 7.64 -0.35
CA LEU A 204 -9.95 7.83 -1.77
C LEU A 204 -9.65 6.56 -2.55
N LEU A 205 -8.52 5.88 -2.30
CA LEU A 205 -8.22 4.58 -2.92
C LEU A 205 -9.32 3.55 -2.66
N ALA A 206 -9.81 3.48 -1.42
CA ALA A 206 -10.91 2.59 -1.06
C ALA A 206 -12.20 2.94 -1.81
N MET A 207 -12.52 4.23 -1.95
CA MET A 207 -13.67 4.69 -2.72
C MET A 207 -13.54 4.35 -4.20
N ILE A 208 -12.37 4.60 -4.81
CA ILE A 208 -12.06 4.26 -6.20
C ILE A 208 -12.30 2.77 -6.43
N ARG A 209 -11.76 1.90 -5.58
CA ARG A 209 -11.95 0.44 -5.68
C ARG A 209 -13.43 0.06 -5.70
N GLU A 210 -14.25 0.63 -4.81
CA GLU A 210 -15.68 0.32 -4.78
C GLU A 210 -16.40 0.89 -6.01
N ASN A 211 -15.97 2.04 -6.53
CA ASN A 211 -16.55 2.64 -7.73
C ASN A 211 -16.20 1.90 -9.02
N THR A 212 -15.07 1.20 -9.04
CA THR A 212 -14.55 0.49 -10.21
C THR A 212 -14.55 -1.02 -10.02
N GLU A 213 -15.31 -1.54 -9.05
CA GLU A 213 -15.38 -2.98 -8.79
C GLU A 213 -15.85 -3.73 -10.04
N GLY A 214 -15.01 -4.68 -10.51
CA GLY A 214 -15.28 -5.48 -11.70
C GLY A 214 -14.91 -4.81 -13.02
N PHE A 215 -14.29 -3.63 -13.01
CA PHE A 215 -13.83 -2.99 -14.24
C PHE A 215 -12.56 -3.67 -14.77
N GLY A 216 -12.48 -3.83 -16.09
CA GLY A 216 -11.25 -4.13 -16.81
C GLY A 216 -10.42 -2.86 -17.11
N PRO A 217 -9.19 -3.00 -17.64
CA PRO A 217 -8.29 -1.87 -17.85
C PRO A 217 -8.86 -0.74 -18.72
N THR A 218 -9.62 -1.07 -19.77
CA THR A 218 -10.26 -0.08 -20.65
C THR A 218 -11.39 0.66 -19.93
N GLU A 219 -12.20 -0.03 -19.13
CA GLU A 219 -13.30 0.59 -18.38
C GLU A 219 -12.76 1.54 -17.31
N LEU A 220 -11.62 1.20 -16.70
CA LEU A 220 -10.92 2.05 -15.73
C LEU A 220 -10.40 3.34 -16.36
N ALA A 221 -9.81 3.26 -17.55
CA ALA A 221 -9.38 4.44 -18.30
C ALA A 221 -10.57 5.34 -18.64
N SER A 222 -11.65 4.77 -19.20
CA SER A 222 -12.88 5.51 -19.51
C SER A 222 -13.52 6.13 -18.26
N TRP A 223 -13.52 5.40 -17.14
CA TRP A 223 -14.04 5.90 -15.86
C TRP A 223 -13.26 7.10 -15.35
N ALA A 224 -11.94 7.14 -15.52
CA ALA A 224 -11.14 8.30 -15.12
C ALA A 224 -11.53 9.59 -15.87
N ASP A 225 -12.07 9.46 -17.08
CA ASP A 225 -12.53 10.60 -17.89
C ASP A 225 -13.99 10.99 -17.59
N ALA A 226 -14.84 10.02 -17.21
CA ALA A 226 -16.26 10.23 -16.92
C ALA A 226 -16.74 9.53 -15.62
N PRO A 227 -16.17 9.86 -14.45
CA PRO A 227 -16.39 9.08 -13.22
C PRO A 227 -17.83 9.15 -12.70
N LEU A 228 -18.53 10.26 -12.95
CA LEU A 228 -19.93 10.46 -12.55
C LEU A 228 -20.93 9.63 -13.34
N ILE A 229 -20.55 9.21 -14.55
CA ILE A 229 -21.41 8.47 -15.47
C ILE A 229 -21.12 6.97 -15.36
N LEU A 230 -19.83 6.61 -15.35
CA LEU A 230 -19.40 5.22 -15.43
C LEU A 230 -19.22 4.58 -14.06
N GLY A 231 -18.94 5.35 -13.01
CA GLY A 231 -18.61 4.82 -11.68
C GLY A 231 -19.81 4.22 -10.95
N ARG A 232 -19.57 3.18 -10.15
CA ARG A 232 -20.58 2.55 -9.29
C ARG A 232 -20.64 3.24 -7.92
N PRO A 233 -21.68 4.00 -7.56
CA PRO A 233 -21.69 4.75 -6.30
C PRO A 233 -21.59 3.84 -5.07
N VAL A 234 -20.73 4.20 -4.10
CA VAL A 234 -20.60 3.45 -2.84
C VAL A 234 -21.39 4.13 -1.73
N ARG A 235 -22.19 3.36 -0.98
CA ARG A 235 -22.92 3.89 0.18
C ARG A 235 -21.95 4.24 1.32
N ASN A 236 -22.19 5.37 2.00
CA ASN A 236 -21.36 5.82 3.13
C ASN A 236 -21.19 4.73 4.20
N GLY A 237 -22.27 4.03 4.58
CA GLY A 237 -22.20 2.96 5.56
C GLY A 237 -21.34 1.76 5.13
N ARG A 238 -21.37 1.39 3.84
CA ARG A 238 -20.54 0.31 3.29
C ARG A 238 -19.06 0.69 3.33
N LEU A 239 -18.73 1.91 2.92
CA LEU A 239 -17.36 2.42 2.97
C LEU A 239 -16.88 2.58 4.43
N ALA A 240 -17.74 3.03 5.34
CA ALA A 240 -17.40 3.19 6.75
C ALA A 240 -17.11 1.84 7.42
N ALA A 241 -17.96 0.85 7.18
CA ALA A 241 -17.76 -0.52 7.69
C ALA A 241 -16.45 -1.12 7.17
N ARG A 242 -16.18 -0.97 5.86
CA ARG A 242 -14.94 -1.45 5.24
C ARG A 242 -13.69 -0.86 5.88
N LEU A 243 -13.71 0.43 6.23
CA LEU A 243 -12.59 1.15 6.85
C LEU A 243 -12.59 1.06 8.39
N ASN A 244 -13.56 0.33 8.97
CA ASN A 244 -13.83 0.25 10.40
C ASN A 244 -13.92 1.64 11.07
N PHE A 245 -14.59 2.56 10.39
CA PHE A 245 -14.92 3.89 10.91
C PHE A 245 -16.36 3.96 11.39
N SER A 246 -16.63 4.87 12.33
CA SER A 246 -18.00 5.36 12.52
C SER A 246 -18.45 6.16 11.29
N ASN A 247 -19.76 6.15 11.01
CA ASN A 247 -20.32 6.96 9.92
C ASN A 247 -19.97 8.44 10.03
N GLU A 248 -19.94 8.99 11.25
CA GLU A 248 -19.55 10.38 11.51
C GLU A 248 -18.07 10.64 11.20
N THR A 249 -17.20 9.69 11.52
CA THR A 249 -15.76 9.80 11.20
C THR A 249 -15.55 9.82 9.69
N LEU A 250 -16.15 8.87 8.96
CA LEU A 250 -16.06 8.85 7.50
C LEU A 250 -16.66 10.13 6.89
N ARG A 251 -17.81 10.59 7.40
CA ARG A 251 -18.46 11.82 6.90
C ARG A 251 -17.52 13.02 6.93
N ARG A 252 -16.72 13.19 7.99
CA ARG A 252 -15.75 14.29 8.09
C ARG A 252 -14.66 14.22 7.01
N TYR A 253 -14.14 13.03 6.73
CA TYR A 253 -13.16 12.83 5.65
C TYR A 253 -13.78 13.06 4.26
N VAL A 254 -15.00 12.57 4.03
CA VAL A 254 -15.72 12.78 2.78
C VAL A 254 -15.95 14.27 2.51
N ILE A 255 -16.30 15.06 3.55
CA ILE A 255 -16.43 16.52 3.41
C ILE A 255 -15.10 17.16 2.99
N ALA A 256 -13.98 16.69 3.53
CA ALA A 256 -12.66 17.19 3.15
C ALA A 256 -12.33 16.86 1.68
N LEU A 257 -12.57 15.61 1.25
CA LEU A 257 -12.38 15.17 -0.13
C LEU A 257 -13.30 15.92 -1.12
N GLU A 258 -14.56 16.14 -0.74
CA GLU A 258 -15.53 16.91 -1.53
C GLU A 258 -15.09 18.36 -1.71
N ARG A 259 -14.63 19.01 -0.64
CA ARG A 259 -14.08 20.37 -0.70
C ARG A 259 -12.84 20.49 -1.60
N GLN A 260 -12.07 19.42 -1.71
CA GLN A 260 -10.90 19.34 -2.59
C GLN A 260 -11.24 18.91 -4.03
N GLY A 261 -12.50 18.54 -4.30
CA GLY A 261 -12.94 18.09 -5.62
C GLY A 261 -12.59 16.64 -5.94
N PHE A 262 -12.24 15.81 -4.94
CA PHE A 262 -11.92 14.39 -5.12
C PHE A 262 -13.10 13.44 -4.84
N CYS A 263 -14.23 13.97 -4.37
CA CYS A 263 -15.43 13.19 -4.08
C CYS A 263 -16.68 13.96 -4.53
N ALA A 264 -17.60 13.26 -5.18
CA ALA A 264 -18.93 13.75 -5.50
C ALA A 264 -19.98 12.94 -4.75
N ARG A 265 -20.95 13.63 -4.15
CA ARG A 265 -22.09 13.01 -3.47
C ARG A 265 -23.29 12.97 -4.42
N THR A 266 -23.79 11.77 -4.67
CA THR A 266 -25.01 11.54 -5.46
C THR A 266 -26.13 11.02 -4.57
N ARG A 267 -27.35 10.92 -5.13
CA ARG A 267 -28.47 10.26 -4.42
C ARG A 267 -28.22 8.77 -4.15
N LEU A 268 -27.34 8.12 -4.93
CA LEU A 268 -27.06 6.69 -4.85
C LEU A 268 -25.83 6.37 -3.97
N GLY A 269 -24.98 7.35 -3.70
CA GLY A 269 -23.77 7.17 -2.90
C GLY A 269 -22.65 8.14 -3.27
N LEU A 270 -21.45 7.80 -2.84
CA LEU A 270 -20.22 8.54 -3.06
C LEU A 270 -19.52 8.03 -4.33
N LEU A 271 -18.99 8.96 -5.11
CA LEU A 271 -18.15 8.69 -6.27
C LEU A 271 -16.83 9.43 -6.11
N ALA A 272 -15.72 8.72 -6.27
CA ALA A 272 -14.41 9.29 -6.44
C ALA A 272 -14.39 10.01 -7.79
N VAL A 273 -13.90 11.24 -7.76
CA VAL A 273 -13.73 12.09 -8.94
C VAL A 273 -12.36 12.76 -8.83
N ALA A 274 -11.93 13.43 -9.89
CA ALA A 274 -10.75 14.27 -9.82
C ALA A 274 -11.01 15.57 -10.59
N PRO A 275 -10.58 16.73 -10.10
CA PRO A 275 -10.66 17.95 -10.87
C PRO A 275 -9.74 17.84 -12.09
N PRO A 276 -10.05 18.47 -13.24
CA PRO A 276 -9.18 18.43 -14.43
C PRO A 276 -7.73 18.84 -14.13
N ALA A 277 -7.55 19.80 -13.21
CA ALA A 277 -6.23 20.26 -12.77
C ALA A 277 -5.39 19.18 -12.05
N ALA A 278 -6.01 18.11 -11.53
CA ALA A 278 -5.32 17.01 -10.89
C ALA A 278 -4.82 15.95 -11.89
N ARG A 279 -5.24 15.98 -13.17
CA ARG A 279 -4.89 14.92 -14.15
C ARG A 279 -3.37 14.73 -14.30
N PRO A 280 -2.54 15.78 -14.46
CA PRO A 280 -1.09 15.59 -14.53
C PRO A 280 -0.49 14.98 -13.26
N ALA A 281 -1.05 15.30 -12.09
CA ALA A 281 -0.61 14.73 -10.81
C ALA A 281 -0.99 13.25 -10.70
N LEU A 282 -2.16 12.85 -11.23
CA LEU A 282 -2.60 11.46 -11.29
C LEU A 282 -1.76 10.63 -12.26
N ASP A 283 -1.46 11.17 -13.45
CA ASP A 283 -0.57 10.51 -14.42
C ASP A 283 0.82 10.26 -13.81
N ARG A 284 1.35 11.27 -13.11
CA ARG A 284 2.61 11.11 -12.37
C ARG A 284 2.50 10.08 -11.24
N LEU A 285 1.40 10.08 -10.49
CA LEU A 285 1.16 9.13 -9.41
C LEU A 285 1.14 7.68 -9.91
N VAL A 286 0.46 7.40 -11.03
CA VAL A 286 0.43 6.03 -11.59
C VAL A 286 1.79 5.62 -12.16
N LEU A 287 2.54 6.54 -12.77
CA LEU A 287 3.91 6.30 -13.24
C LEU A 287 4.87 6.00 -12.09
N ASP A 288 4.78 6.78 -11.01
CA ASP A 288 5.56 6.56 -9.79
C ASP A 288 5.17 5.24 -9.12
N ASN A 289 3.89 4.89 -9.14
CA ASN A 289 3.41 3.59 -8.65
C ASN A 289 3.97 2.43 -9.48
N LEU A 290 3.99 2.54 -10.81
CA LEU A 290 4.62 1.54 -11.69
C LEU A 290 6.11 1.38 -11.36
N ALA A 291 6.83 2.48 -11.13
CA ALA A 291 8.24 2.43 -10.71
C ALA A 291 8.40 1.78 -9.33
N ASN A 292 7.49 2.06 -8.38
CA ASN A 292 7.46 1.43 -7.06
C ASN A 292 7.22 -0.09 -7.14
N LEU A 293 6.32 -0.53 -8.03
CA LEU A 293 6.07 -1.95 -8.32
C LEU A 293 7.30 -2.63 -8.90
N GLN A 294 7.92 -2.04 -9.92
CA GLN A 294 9.14 -2.57 -10.53
C GLN A 294 10.30 -2.67 -9.53
N ARG A 295 10.35 -1.75 -8.54
CA ARG A 295 11.31 -1.80 -7.44
C ARG A 295 10.99 -2.91 -6.43
N LEU A 296 9.72 -3.10 -6.07
CA LEU A 296 9.27 -4.21 -5.22
C LEU A 296 9.64 -5.55 -5.85
N LEU A 297 9.27 -5.77 -7.12
CA LEU A 297 9.61 -6.99 -7.86
C LEU A 297 11.12 -7.15 -8.03
N GLY A 298 11.83 -6.05 -8.29
CA GLY A 298 13.29 -6.03 -8.36
C GLY A 298 13.95 -6.50 -7.07
N ARG A 299 13.46 -6.05 -5.92
CA ARG A 299 13.95 -6.52 -4.61
C ARG A 299 13.58 -7.96 -4.31
N LEU A 300 12.38 -8.41 -4.68
CA LEU A 300 12.01 -9.83 -4.56
C LEU A 300 12.97 -10.70 -5.38
N ARG A 301 13.32 -10.27 -6.59
CA ARG A 301 14.32 -10.95 -7.44
C ARG A 301 15.70 -10.92 -6.81
N GLN A 302 16.15 -9.76 -6.32
CA GLN A 302 17.46 -9.61 -5.67
C GLN A 302 17.65 -10.60 -4.50
N PHE A 303 16.58 -10.90 -3.76
CA PHE A 303 16.61 -11.83 -2.64
C PHE A 303 16.22 -13.27 -3.02
N GLY A 304 16.10 -13.61 -4.31
CA GLY A 304 15.79 -14.98 -4.76
C GLY A 304 14.36 -15.44 -4.50
N VAL A 305 13.45 -14.53 -4.10
CA VAL A 305 12.06 -14.86 -3.78
C VAL A 305 11.25 -15.20 -5.03
N LEU A 306 11.50 -14.50 -6.14
CA LEU A 306 10.78 -14.77 -7.38
C LEU A 306 11.08 -16.16 -7.93
N THR A 307 12.34 -16.60 -7.88
CA THR A 307 12.74 -17.94 -8.32
C THR A 307 12.19 -19.02 -7.42
N LEU A 308 12.16 -18.79 -6.10
CA LEU A 308 11.47 -19.70 -5.18
C LEU A 308 9.99 -19.89 -5.58
N TRP A 309 9.33 -18.83 -6.03
CA TRP A 309 7.94 -18.93 -6.47
C TRP A 309 7.75 -19.51 -7.87
N ASP A 310 8.61 -19.13 -8.82
CA ASP A 310 8.56 -19.55 -10.22
C ASP A 310 9.06 -20.98 -10.44
N THR A 311 9.84 -21.53 -9.51
CA THR A 311 10.19 -22.95 -9.52
C THR A 311 8.93 -23.75 -9.23
N PRO A 312 8.44 -24.59 -10.15
CA PRO A 312 7.28 -25.44 -9.88
C PRO A 312 7.59 -26.27 -8.64
N ASP A 313 6.67 -26.27 -7.67
CA ASP A 313 6.81 -27.06 -6.45
C ASP A 313 7.31 -28.46 -6.80
N GLN A 314 8.32 -28.96 -6.08
CA GLN A 314 8.61 -30.40 -5.96
C GLN A 314 7.45 -31.16 -5.27
N ALA A 315 6.20 -30.69 -5.40
CA ALA A 315 4.98 -31.30 -4.92
C ALA A 315 4.47 -32.43 -5.84
N ALA A 316 5.27 -32.87 -6.82
CA ALA A 316 5.03 -34.09 -7.59
C ALA A 316 6.10 -35.19 -7.35
N ALA A 317 7.08 -34.96 -6.47
CA ALA A 317 8.22 -35.88 -6.31
C ALA A 317 8.20 -36.72 -5.02
N LEU A 318 7.27 -36.50 -4.09
CA LEU A 318 7.12 -37.32 -2.87
C LEU A 318 5.65 -37.41 -2.44
N GLY A 319 4.92 -38.42 -2.93
CA GLY A 319 3.68 -38.91 -2.31
C GLY A 319 2.40 -38.67 -3.10
#